data_AF-A0A9P1HA23-F1
#
_entry.id   AF-A0A9P1HA23-F1
#
_cell.length_a   1.000
_cell.length_b   1.000
_cell.length_c   1.000
_cell.angle_alpha   90.00
_cell.angle_beta   90.00
_cell.angle_gamma   90.00
#
_symmetry.space_group_name_H-M   'P 1'
#
loop_
_entity.id
_entity.type
_entity.pdbx_description
1 polymer ?
#
loop_
_entity_poly.entity_id
_entity_poly.type
_entity_poly.pdbx_seq_one_letter_code
_entity_poly.pdbx_strand_id
1 'polypeptide(L)'
;MSTPTKPFPNFGPKFTAPENFLEIEVRNPRTHGVGRHMYTDYEILCRTNIPAFKLRQSSVRRRYSDFEYFRDILERESARVTIPRYPEKSSPIGLATM
;
A
#
# COMPACT_ATOMS: atom_id res chain seq x y z
N MET A 1 32.44 31.17 -42.43
CA MET A 1 31.01 30.84 -42.62
C MET A 1 30.65 29.82 -41.55
N SER A 2 29.91 30.22 -40.51
CA SER A 2 29.48 29.36 -39.40
C SER A 2 28.17 28.66 -39.77
N THR A 3 28.14 27.33 -39.71
CA THR A 3 26.91 26.55 -39.87
C THR A 3 26.10 26.57 -38.55
N PRO A 4 24.78 26.76 -38.58
CA PRO A 4 23.97 26.71 -37.37
C PRO A 4 23.62 25.26 -37.05
N THR A 5 24.18 24.71 -35.97
CA THR A 5 23.75 23.42 -35.42
C THR A 5 22.38 23.62 -34.79
N LYS A 6 21.30 23.17 -35.44
CA LYS A 6 19.96 23.14 -34.82
C LYS A 6 20.03 22.27 -33.57
N PRO A 7 19.54 22.71 -32.40
CA PRO A 7 19.44 21.83 -31.25
C PRO A 7 18.47 20.70 -31.59
N PHE A 8 18.92 19.46 -31.45
CA PHE A 8 18.02 18.32 -31.52
C PHE A 8 16.95 18.49 -30.45
N PRO A 9 15.66 18.44 -30.79
CA PRO A 9 14.63 18.43 -29.75
C PRO A 9 14.83 17.17 -28.93
N ASN A 10 15.07 17.35 -27.63
CA ASN A 10 15.25 16.27 -26.67
C ASN A 10 13.89 15.59 -26.44
N PHE A 11 13.53 14.69 -27.36
CA PHE A 11 12.41 13.76 -27.22
C PHE A 11 12.87 12.49 -26.52
N GLY A 12 13.54 12.63 -25.37
CA GLY A 12 13.50 11.55 -24.40
C GLY A 12 12.03 11.36 -24.02
N PRO A 13 11.43 10.16 -24.17
CA PRO A 13 10.17 9.92 -23.50
C PRO A 13 10.44 10.21 -22.04
N LYS A 14 9.80 11.25 -21.49
CA LYS A 14 9.55 11.25 -20.07
C LYS A 14 8.68 10.02 -19.88
N PHE A 15 9.30 8.88 -19.57
CA PHE A 15 8.67 7.76 -18.90
C PHE A 15 8.25 8.33 -17.53
N THR A 16 7.27 9.22 -17.54
CA THR A 16 6.64 9.73 -16.34
C THR A 16 6.07 8.48 -15.71
N ALA A 17 6.60 8.12 -14.54
CA ALA A 17 5.99 7.10 -13.70
C ALA A 17 4.47 7.34 -13.69
N PRO A 18 3.65 6.28 -13.75
CA PRO A 18 2.21 6.40 -13.92
C PRO A 18 1.60 7.36 -12.89
N GLU A 19 0.44 7.93 -13.24
CA GLU A 19 -0.46 8.64 -12.32
C GLU A 19 -0.47 7.94 -10.96
N ASN A 20 -0.24 8.71 -9.88
CA ASN A 20 -0.40 8.33 -8.47
C ASN A 20 -0.69 6.84 -8.19
N PHE A 21 0.34 6.05 -7.88
CA PHE A 21 0.21 4.64 -7.49
C PHE A 21 0.21 4.46 -5.97
N LEU A 22 -0.52 3.45 -5.50
CA LEU A 22 -0.47 2.94 -4.14
C LEU A 22 -0.40 1.41 -4.22
N GLU A 23 0.71 0.84 -3.81
CA GLU A 23 0.93 -0.60 -3.71
C GLU A 23 1.08 -0.96 -2.24
N ILE A 24 0.28 -1.93 -1.79
CA ILE A 24 0.35 -2.50 -0.45
C ILE A 24 0.67 -3.99 -0.60
N GLU A 25 1.52 -4.52 0.27
CA GLU A 25 1.72 -5.96 0.44
C GLU A 25 1.53 -6.29 1.92
N VAL A 26 0.68 -7.29 2.21
CA VAL A 26 0.59 -7.89 3.54
C VAL A 26 1.30 -9.25 3.53
N ARG A 27 2.39 -9.38 4.29
CA ARG A 27 3.29 -10.54 4.19
C ARG A 27 3.92 -10.93 5.52
N ASN A 28 4.73 -12.00 5.49
CA ASN A 28 5.62 -12.40 6.59
C ASN A 28 4.87 -12.50 7.94
N PRO A 29 3.89 -13.43 8.05
CA PRO A 29 3.14 -13.64 9.28
C PRO A 29 4.08 -14.07 10.41
N ARG A 30 3.92 -13.49 11.60
CA ARG A 30 4.63 -13.91 12.80
C ARG A 30 3.67 -14.08 13.96
N THR A 31 3.76 -15.23 14.61
CA THR A 31 2.95 -15.54 15.78
C THR A 31 3.73 -15.19 17.05
N HIS A 32 3.08 -14.44 17.93
CA HIS A 32 3.63 -13.93 19.18
C HIS A 32 2.84 -14.46 20.36
N GLY A 33 3.51 -14.58 21.51
CA GLY A 33 2.90 -15.05 22.75
C GLY A 33 2.77 -16.56 22.83
N VAL A 34 2.14 -17.03 23.91
CA VAL A 34 1.95 -18.46 24.21
C VAL A 34 0.53 -18.66 24.77
N GLY A 35 -0.10 -19.78 24.43
CA GLY A 35 -1.41 -20.16 24.96
C GLY A 35 -2.52 -19.20 24.53
N ARG A 36 -3.33 -18.73 25.49
CA ARG A 36 -4.54 -17.93 25.22
C ARG A 36 -4.27 -16.50 24.75
N HIS A 37 -3.04 -16.01 24.91
CA HIS A 37 -2.65 -14.65 24.50
C HIS A 37 -1.90 -14.62 23.16
N MET A 38 -1.94 -15.73 22.42
CA MET A 38 -1.27 -15.85 21.13
C MET A 38 -1.97 -14.99 20.07
N TYR A 39 -1.19 -14.24 19.29
CA TYR A 39 -1.69 -13.49 18.15
C TYR A 39 -0.70 -13.50 17.00
N THR A 40 -1.20 -13.31 15.79
CA THR A 40 -0.36 -13.23 14.58
C THR A 40 -0.40 -11.80 14.04
N ASP A 41 0.77 -11.22 13.83
CA ASP A 41 0.93 -9.96 13.10
C ASP A 41 1.55 -10.19 11.72
N TYR A 42 1.41 -9.20 10.86
CA TYR A 42 1.90 -9.22 9.48
C TYR A 42 2.76 -7.98 9.23
N GLU A 43 3.76 -8.12 8.37
CA GLU A 43 4.43 -6.97 7.78
C GLU A 43 3.51 -6.35 6.72
N ILE A 44 3.26 -5.05 6.84
CA ILE A 44 2.58 -4.24 5.82
C ILE A 44 3.65 -3.40 5.15
N LEU A 45 3.95 -3.71 3.89
CA LEU A 45 4.81 -2.89 3.06
C LEU A 45 3.95 -1.98 2.20
N CYS A 46 4.23 -0.68 2.22
CA CYS A 46 3.57 0.32 1.40
C CYS A 46 4.58 0.96 0.46
N ARG A 47 4.27 1.03 -0.83
CA ARG A 47 5.01 1.81 -1.83
C ARG A 47 4.05 2.74 -2.56
N THR A 48 4.42 4.01 -2.68
CA THR A 48 3.56 5.01 -3.31
C THR A 48 4.35 6.22 -3.79
N ASN A 49 3.82 6.92 -4.80
CA ASN A 49 4.25 8.27 -5.18
C ASN A 49 3.19 9.34 -4.84
N ILE A 50 2.13 8.99 -4.10
CA ILE A 50 1.05 9.91 -3.70
C ILE A 50 1.60 10.95 -2.69
N PRO A 51 1.51 12.27 -2.96
CA PRO A 51 2.06 13.32 -2.09
C PRO A 51 1.47 13.39 -0.68
N ALA A 52 0.26 12.84 -0.47
CA ALA A 52 -0.36 12.77 0.86
C ALA A 52 0.42 11.87 1.84
N PHE A 53 1.28 10.97 1.33
CA PHE A 53 2.13 10.13 2.15
C PHE A 53 3.48 10.80 2.41
N LYS A 54 3.91 10.79 3.67
CA LYS A 54 5.20 11.36 4.07
C LYS A 54 6.40 10.61 3.49
N LEU A 55 6.25 9.30 3.25
CA LEU A 55 7.31 8.41 2.77
C LEU A 55 6.85 7.73 1.48
N ARG A 56 7.76 7.61 0.50
CA ARG A 56 7.50 6.86 -0.74
C ARG A 56 7.47 5.34 -0.52
N GLN A 57 8.13 4.88 0.54
CA GLN A 57 8.11 3.49 0.95
C GLN A 57 8.15 3.42 2.47
N SER A 58 7.30 2.58 3.06
CA SER A 58 7.25 2.34 4.51
C SER A 58 6.93 0.87 4.80
N SER A 59 7.43 0.35 5.91
CA SER A 59 7.11 -0.98 6.42
C SER A 59 6.71 -0.87 7.89
N VAL A 60 5.60 -1.49 8.26
CA VAL A 60 5.10 -1.55 9.63
C VAL A 60 4.61 -2.96 9.96
N ARG A 61 4.44 -3.29 11.24
CA ARG A 61 3.80 -4.55 11.65
C ARG A 61 2.49 -4.29 12.38
N ARG A 62 1.44 -5.01 12.00
CA ARG A 62 0.09 -4.90 12.57
C ARG A 62 -0.59 -6.25 12.66
N ARG A 63 -1.44 -6.41 13.67
CA ARG A 63 -2.30 -7.58 13.83
C ARG A 63 -3.66 -7.33 13.20
N TYR A 64 -4.41 -8.39 12.93
CA TYR A 64 -5.73 -8.32 12.30
C TYR A 64 -6.68 -7.33 13.00
N SER A 65 -6.72 -7.33 14.34
CA SER A 65 -7.59 -6.42 15.11
C SER A 65 -7.23 -4.93 14.95
N ASP A 66 -6.00 -4.60 14.56
CA ASP A 66 -5.63 -3.21 14.27
C ASP A 66 -6.28 -2.75 12.97
N PHE A 67 -6.49 -3.65 12.00
CA PHE A 67 -7.24 -3.36 10.77
C PHE A 67 -8.73 -3.19 11.05
N GLU A 68 -9.31 -3.99 11.95
CA GLU A 68 -10.71 -3.82 12.39
C GLU A 68 -10.90 -2.45 13.01
N TYR A 69 -10.01 -2.05 13.92
CA TYR A 69 -10.05 -0.72 14.52
C TYR A 69 -9.85 0.40 13.50
N PHE A 70 -8.92 0.23 12.54
CA PHE A 70 -8.71 1.21 11.48
C PHE A 70 -9.94 1.37 10.57
N ARG A 71 -10.62 0.27 10.25
CA ARG A 71 -11.89 0.29 9.51
C ARG A 71 -12.95 1.07 10.28
N ASP A 72 -13.12 0.83 11.57
CA ASP A 72 -14.11 1.54 12.39
C ASP A 72 -13.87 3.06 12.37
N ILE A 73 -12.61 3.50 12.41
CA ILE A 73 -12.26 4.93 12.27
C ILE A 73 -12.65 5.45 10.89
N LEU A 74 -12.29 4.73 9.82
CA LEU A 74 -12.62 5.15 8.45
C LEU A 74 -14.13 5.25 8.21
N GLU A 75 -14.92 4.30 8.74
CA GLU A 75 -16.39 4.31 8.63
C GLU A 75 -16.99 5.52 9.36
N ARG A 76 -16.41 5.93 10.49
CA ARG A 76 -16.88 7.07 11.29
C ARG A 76 -16.47 8.42 10.71
N GLU A 77 -15.23 8.56 10.24
CA GLU A 77 -14.64 9.86 9.89
C GLU A 77 -14.67 10.15 8.38
N SER A 78 -14.85 9.14 7.53
CA SER A 78 -14.78 9.30 6.08
C SER A 78 -16.06 8.85 5.38
N ALA A 79 -17.07 9.73 5.36
CA ALA A 79 -18.37 9.48 4.72
C ALA A 79 -18.32 9.22 3.19
N ARG A 80 -17.14 9.32 2.56
CA ARG A 80 -16.96 9.17 1.10
C ARG A 80 -16.10 7.98 0.69
N VAL A 81 -15.55 7.20 1.64
CA VAL A 81 -14.71 6.04 1.32
C VAL A 81 -15.58 4.79 1.28
N THR A 82 -15.65 4.15 0.11
CA THR A 82 -16.23 2.80 0.00
C THR A 82 -15.22 1.80 0.53
N ILE A 83 -15.43 1.31 1.75
CA ILE A 83 -14.53 0.34 2.37
C ILE A 83 -14.93 -1.07 1.88
N PRO A 84 -14.02 -1.81 1.22
CA PRO A 84 -14.31 -3.18 0.81
C PRO A 84 -14.60 -4.08 2.02
N ARG A 85 -15.43 -5.10 1.83
CA ARG A 85 -15.67 -6.12 2.87
C ARG A 85 -14.39 -6.93 3.09
N TYR A 86 -14.16 -7.38 4.32
CA TYR A 86 -13.07 -8.31 4.59
C TYR A 86 -13.27 -9.58 3.76
N PRO A 87 -12.18 -10.19 3.24
CA PRO A 87 -12.26 -11.55 2.75
C PRO A 87 -12.80 -12.44 3.88
N GLU A 88 -13.84 -13.23 3.60
CA GLU A 88 -14.43 -14.10 4.61
C GLU A 88 -13.35 -15.03 5.18
N LYS A 89 -13.34 -15.21 6.52
CA LYS A 89 -12.33 -15.96 7.29
C LYS A 89 -12.14 -17.43 6.84
N SER A 90 -12.91 -17.94 5.87
CA SER A 90 -12.94 -19.33 5.41
C SER A 90 -12.60 -19.54 3.92
N SER A 91 -12.11 -18.53 3.18
CA SER A 91 -11.67 -18.76 1.79
C SER A 91 -10.20 -19.22 1.73
N PRO A 92 -9.89 -20.44 1.23
CA PRO A 92 -8.50 -20.93 1.08
C PRO A 92 -7.68 -20.12 0.07
N ILE A 93 -8.32 -19.21 -0.68
CA ILE A 93 -7.73 -18.47 -1.80
C ILE A 93 -7.41 -17.01 -1.40
N GLY A 94 -7.81 -16.56 -0.21
CA GLY A 94 -7.75 -15.15 0.19
C GLY A 94 -6.40 -14.60 0.68
N LEU A 95 -5.28 -15.33 0.52
CA LEU A 95 -3.94 -14.86 0.93
C LEU A 95 -3.08 -14.33 -0.24
N ALA A 96 -3.56 -14.43 -1.48
CA ALA A 96 -2.95 -13.76 -2.62
C ALA A 96 -3.80 -12.53 -2.95
N THR A 97 -3.17 -11.36 -2.95
CA THR A 97 -3.75 -10.05 -3.33
C THR A 97 -4.47 -9.30 -2.20
N MET A 98 -3.67 -8.70 -1.32
CA MET A 98 -3.95 -7.44 -0.60
C MET A 98 -2.66 -6.61 -0.60
#